data_AF-A0A6N7BWK8-F1
#
_entry.id   AF-A0A6N7BWK8-F1
#
_cell.length_a   1.000
_cell.length_b   1.000
_cell.length_c   1.000
_cell.angle_alpha   90.00
_cell.angle_beta   90.00
_cell.angle_gamma   90.00
#
_symmetry.space_group_name_H-M   'P 1'
#
loop_
_entity.id
_entity.type
_entity.pdbx_description
1 polymer ?
#
loop_
_entity_poly.entity_id
_entity_poly.type
_entity_poly.pdbx_seq_one_letter_code
_entity_poly.pdbx_strand_id
1 'polypeptide(L)' 'MISKTLYMGEHESSLDVVVRGSGIYITDADDDETICIPHDRLQSVKDSIDSMVAEHNQLLRNKK' A
#
# COMPACT_ATOMS: atom_id res chain seq x y z
N MET A 1 -15.16 1.88 -11.44
CA MET A 1 -14.62 1.34 -10.17
C MET A 1 -13.73 0.17 -10.55
N ILE A 2 -12.46 0.22 -10.14
CA ILE A 2 -11.50 -0.86 -10.36
C ILE A 2 -11.18 -1.43 -8.98
N SER A 3 -11.24 -2.75 -8.82
CA SER A 3 -10.88 -3.42 -7.56
C SER A 3 -9.83 -4.49 -7.80
N LYS A 4 -8.95 -4.70 -6.84
CA LYS A 4 -7.95 -5.76 -6.84
C LYS A 4 -7.64 -6.21 -5.42
N THR A 5 -7.66 -7.51 -5.19
CA THR A 5 -7.20 -8.11 -3.94
C THR A 5 -5.70 -8.42 -4.04
N LEU A 6 -4.94 -8.04 -3.02
CA LEU A 6 -3.50 -8.28 -2.88
C LEU A 6 -3.26 -9.16 -1.67
N TYR A 7 -2.47 -10.23 -1.83
CA TYR A 7 -2.10 -11.10 -0.72
C TYR A 7 -0.86 -10.58 0.00
N MET A 8 -0.91 -10.49 1.32
CA MET A 8 0.16 -9.94 2.14
C MET A 8 1.26 -10.97 2.45
N GLY A 9 1.83 -11.61 1.42
CA GLY A 9 3.04 -12.44 1.56
C GLY A 9 3.01 -13.44 2.73
N GLU A 10 3.82 -13.18 3.77
CA GLU A 10 3.97 -14.02 4.98
C GLU A 10 2.79 -13.91 5.97
N HIS A 11 1.88 -12.95 5.76
CA HIS A 11 0.67 -12.80 6.56
C HIS A 11 -0.50 -13.50 5.86
N GLU A 12 -1.34 -14.20 6.63
CA GLU A 12 -2.58 -14.82 6.15
C GLU A 12 -3.70 -13.80 5.87
N SER A 13 -3.36 -12.54 5.55
CA SER A 13 -4.31 -11.45 5.26
C SER A 13 -4.32 -11.09 3.76
N SER A 14 -5.43 -10.50 3.34
CA SER A 14 -5.59 -9.91 2.01
C SER A 14 -6.02 -8.44 2.09
N LEU A 15 -5.46 -7.63 1.21
CA LEU A 15 -5.79 -6.22 1.05
C LEU A 15 -6.67 -6.02 -0.18
N ASP A 16 -7.85 -5.44 0.01
CA ASP A 16 -8.71 -5.01 -1.08
C ASP A 16 -8.42 -3.56 -1.46
N VAL A 17 -7.96 -3.37 -2.69
CA VAL A 17 -7.65 -2.06 -3.26
C VAL A 17 -8.76 -1.65 -4.23
N VAL A 18 -9.43 -0.54 -3.95
CA VAL A 18 -10.53 -0.02 -4.76
C VAL A 18 -10.23 1.40 -5.24
N VAL A 19 -10.24 1.62 -6.55
CA VAL A 19 -10.09 2.94 -7.17
C VAL A 19 -11.48 3.51 -7.51
N ARG A 20 -11.79 4.68 -6.93
CA ARG A 20 -13.03 5.44 -7.17
C ARG A 20 -12.70 6.88 -7.58
N GLY A 21 -13.74 7.66 -7.95
CA GLY A 21 -13.57 9.04 -8.42
C GLY A 21 -12.89 9.96 -7.42
N SER A 22 -12.99 9.67 -6.12
CA SER A 22 -12.40 10.45 -5.03
C SER A 22 -10.96 10.05 -4.67
N GLY A 23 -10.50 8.85 -5.02
CA GLY A 23 -9.19 8.35 -4.62
C GLY A 23 -9.04 6.84 -4.68
N ILE A 24 -8.02 6.34 -3.99
CA ILE A 24 -7.73 4.92 -3.80
C ILE A 24 -8.05 4.54 -2.36
N TYR A 25 -8.79 3.46 -2.18
CA TYR A 25 -9.14 2.88 -0.90
C TYR A 25 -8.40 1.55 -0.75
N ILE A 26 -7.77 1.32 0.38
CA ILE A 26 -7.06 0.08 0.71
C ILE A 26 -7.68 -0.43 2.01
N THR A 27 -8.26 -1.62 1.96
CA THR A 27 -8.96 -2.23 3.10
C THR A 27 -8.26 -3.52 3.47
N ASP A 28 -7.92 -3.71 4.73
CA ASP A 28 -7.53 -5.02 5.25
C ASP A 28 -8.80 -5.85 5.49
N ALA A 29 -8.84 -7.04 4.89
CA ALA A 29 -10.01 -7.90 4.92
C ALA A 29 -10.23 -8.56 6.29
N ASP A 30 -9.21 -8.58 7.16
CA ASP A 30 -9.27 -9.28 8.45
C ASP A 30 -9.83 -8.40 9.57
N ASP A 31 -9.58 -7.08 9.54
CA ASP A 31 -9.99 -6.14 10.59
C ASP A 31 -10.87 -4.98 10.10
N ASP A 32 -11.25 -5.00 8.82
CA ASP A 32 -12.05 -3.98 8.13
C ASP A 32 -11.41 -2.56 8.17
N GLU A 33 -10.11 -2.45 8.50
CA GLU A 33 -9.43 -1.16 8.52
C GLU A 33 -9.23 -0.63 7.10
N THR A 34 -9.78 0.57 6.85
CA THR A 34 -9.74 1.20 5.52
C THR A 34 -8.92 2.49 5.54
N ILE A 35 -7.92 2.56 4.67
CA ILE A 35 -7.17 3.77 4.37
C ILE A 35 -7.66 4.36 3.04
N CYS A 36 -7.90 5.67 3.02
CA CYS A 36 -8.27 6.41 1.82
C CYS A 36 -7.14 7.38 1.43
N ILE A 37 -6.62 7.23 0.21
CA ILE A 37 -5.63 8.12 -0.39
C ILE A 37 -6.32 8.97 -1.46
N PRO A 38 -6.50 10.29 -1.22
CA PRO A 38 -7.12 11.17 -2.20
C PRO A 38 -6.20 11.39 -3.41
N HIS A 39 -6.80 11.64 -4.58
CA HIS A 39 -6.08 11.71 -5.87
C HIS A 39 -4.93 12.74 -5.88
N ASP A 40 -5.14 13.89 -5.23
CA ASP A 40 -4.15 14.97 -5.13
C ASP A 40 -2.93 14.60 -4.28
N ARG A 41 -3.01 13.53 -3.48
CA ARG A 41 -1.92 13.03 -2.63
C ARG A 41 -1.25 11.77 -3.17
N LEU A 42 -1.77 11.14 -4.23
CA LEU A 42 -1.27 9.85 -4.72
C LEU A 42 0.22 9.88 -5.06
N GLN A 43 0.68 10.93 -5.74
CA GLN A 43 2.08 11.05 -6.10
C GLN A 43 2.98 11.16 -4.87
N SER A 44 2.59 12.01 -3.91
CA SER A 44 3.35 12.19 -2.66
C SER A 44 3.41 10.90 -1.85
N VAL A 45 2.30 10.15 -1.75
CA VAL A 45 2.27 8.87 -1.02
C VAL A 45 3.15 7.85 -1.71
N LYS A 46 3.10 7.76 -3.05
CA LYS A 46 3.98 6.88 -3.82
C LYS A 46 5.46 7.21 -3.58
N ASP A 47 5.83 8.48 -3.65
CA ASP A 47 7.22 8.91 -3.47
C ASP A 47 7.74 8.58 -2.06
N SER A 48 6.89 8.73 -1.03
CA SER A 48 7.23 8.33 0.34
C SER A 48 7.44 6.82 0.47
N ILE A 49 6.55 6.00 -0.11
CA ILE A 49 6.68 4.53 -0.09
C ILE A 49 7.96 4.09 -0.80
N ASP A 50 8.25 4.66 -1.98
CA ASP A 50 9.46 4.32 -2.74
C ASP A 50 10.74 4.66 -1.95
N SER A 51 10.76 5.78 -1.23
CA SER A 51 11.88 6.15 -0.35
C SER A 51 12.08 5.14 0.78
N MET A 52 10.99 4.74 1.47
CA MET A 52 11.04 3.75 2.54
C MET A 52 11.55 2.40 2.05
N VAL A 53 11.11 1.95 0.88
CA VAL A 53 11.58 0.71 0.25
C VAL A 53 13.06 0.80 -0.11
N ALA A 54 13.52 1.94 -0.63
CA ALA A 54 14.93 2.14 -0.95
C ALA A 54 15.82 2.09 0.30
N GLU A 55 15.43 2.77 1.38
CA GLU A 55 16.13 2.74 2.67
C GLU A 55 16.20 1.33 3.25
N HIS A 56 15.07 0.60 3.25
CA HIS A 56 15.02 -0.78 3.70
C HIS A 56 15.99 -1.69 2.93
N ASN A 57 16.01 -1.56 1.60
CA ASN A 57 16.91 -2.34 0.74
C ASN A 57 18.39 -2.03 0.99
N GLN A 58 18.73 -0.78 1.31
CA GLN A 58 20.10 -0.41 1.70
C GLN A 58 20.49 -1.06 3.03
N LEU A 59 19.61 -1.04 4.02
CA LEU A 59 19.86 -1.68 5.32
C LEU A 59 20.09 -3.19 5.20
N LEU A 60 19.33 -3.87 4.35
CA LEU A 60 19.51 -5.31 4.09
C LEU A 60 20.87 -5.62 3.44
N ARG A 61 21.35 -4.75 2.54
CA ARG A 61 22.68 -4.93 1.92
C ARG A 61 23.82 -4.72 2.91
N ASN A 62 23.69 -3.75 3.81
CA ASN A 62 24.71 -3.44 4.81
C ASN A 62 24.79 -4.48 5.95
N LYS A 63 23.80 -5.36 6.07
CA LYS A 63 23.76 -6.48 7.04
C LYS A 63 24.38 -7.78 6.52
N LYS A 64 24.81 -7.83 5.25
CA LYS A 64 25.50 -8.97 4.64
C LYS A 64 26.99 -8.70 4.51
#